data_AF-A0A7V6IJW5-F1
#
_entry.id   AF-A0A7V6IJW5-F1
#
_cell.length_a   1.000
_cell.length_b   1.000
_cell.length_c   1.000
_cell.angle_alpha   90.00
_cell.angle_beta   90.00
_cell.angle_gamma   90.00
#
_symmetry.space_group_name_H-M   'P 1'
#
loop_
_entity.id
_entity.type
_entity.pdbx_description
1 polymer ?
#
loop_
_entity_poly.entity_id
_entity_poly.type
_entity_poly.pdbx_seq_one_letter_code
_entity_poly.pdbx_strand_id
1 'polypeptide(L)'
;GYATNPEYANRLISLIERFNINRWDSLYLQTDLVISPEKEVEEKEEIVVQQKHLSRPINQTTEGENKHENERKESRADNVVNKTQSGKVVPIFTASITDFPLSECPWTDLTVYENNKTQFIIAQKGDSYKSIAKAVQRSEKELHKYNDAPTDSRLIENQVVYIEHKNKKNNVIHIVSEGETLRYIAQKYAVQLHAILAYNNLTKESIIKPGDKIKLTMNFKEKN
;
A
#
# COMPACT_ATOMS: atom_id res chain seq x y z
N GLY A 1 -12.59 -25.43 2.32
CA GLY A 1 -12.70 -24.82 0.98
C GLY A 1 -13.39 -23.47 1.09
N TYR A 2 -13.46 -22.68 0.02
CA TYR A 2 -14.13 -21.37 0.03
C TYR A 2 -15.59 -21.43 0.51
N ALA A 3 -16.30 -22.52 0.22
CA ALA A 3 -17.70 -22.73 0.61
C ALA A 3 -17.94 -22.99 2.12
N THR A 4 -16.91 -23.19 2.95
CA THR A 4 -17.07 -23.57 4.37
C THR A 4 -16.79 -22.45 5.38
N ASN A 5 -16.46 -21.24 4.92
CA ASN A 5 -16.23 -20.08 5.79
C ASN A 5 -17.33 -19.04 5.54
N PRO A 6 -18.18 -18.72 6.54
CA PRO A 6 -19.26 -17.73 6.36
C PRO A 6 -18.74 -16.33 6.02
N GLU A 7 -17.51 -15.99 6.43
CA GLU A 7 -16.87 -14.71 6.12
C GLU A 7 -16.26 -14.66 4.71
N TYR A 8 -16.30 -15.74 3.93
CA TYR A 8 -15.69 -15.77 2.60
C TYR A 8 -16.31 -14.74 1.65
N ALA A 9 -17.64 -14.58 1.67
CA ALA A 9 -18.34 -13.58 0.86
C ALA A 9 -17.91 -12.15 1.24
N ASN A 10 -17.85 -11.84 2.54
CA ASN A 10 -17.43 -10.53 3.04
C ASN A 10 -15.97 -10.23 2.65
N ARG A 11 -15.07 -11.22 2.77
CA ARG A 11 -13.67 -11.12 2.34
C ARG A 11 -13.56 -10.89 0.82
N LEU A 12 -14.37 -11.58 0.01
CA LEU A 12 -14.38 -11.42 -1.44
C LEU A 12 -14.89 -10.03 -1.87
N ILE A 13 -16.02 -9.57 -1.30
CA ILE A 13 -16.57 -8.22 -1.54
C ILE A 13 -15.53 -7.17 -1.14
N SER A 14 -14.92 -7.32 0.05
CA SER A 14 -13.86 -6.43 0.53
C SER A 14 -12.67 -6.38 -0.44
N LEU A 15 -12.28 -7.50 -1.06
CA LEU A 15 -11.21 -7.51 -2.07
C LEU A 15 -11.63 -6.80 -3.37
N ILE A 16 -12.86 -7.03 -3.84
CA ILE A 16 -13.42 -6.41 -5.06
C ILE A 16 -13.47 -4.88 -4.92
N GLU A 17 -14.00 -4.39 -3.79
CA GLU A 17 -14.06 -2.95 -3.49
C GLU A 17 -12.65 -2.35 -3.30
N ARG A 18 -11.79 -3.01 -2.53
CA ARG A 18 -10.42 -2.56 -2.20
C ARG A 18 -9.51 -2.41 -3.42
N PHE A 19 -9.62 -3.30 -4.41
CA PHE A 19 -8.87 -3.19 -5.66
C PHE A 19 -9.65 -2.44 -6.77
N ASN A 20 -10.86 -1.96 -6.48
CA ASN A 20 -11.78 -1.36 -7.44
C ASN A 20 -11.90 -2.21 -8.72
N ILE A 21 -12.08 -3.54 -8.55
CA ILE A 21 -12.06 -4.51 -9.66
C ILE A 21 -13.20 -4.21 -10.65
N ASN A 22 -14.31 -3.66 -10.14
CA ASN A 22 -15.45 -3.13 -10.89
C ASN A 22 -15.06 -2.15 -12.03
N ARG A 23 -13.87 -1.53 -11.97
CA ARG A 23 -13.34 -0.70 -13.06
C ARG A 23 -13.08 -1.49 -14.35
N TRP A 24 -12.77 -2.78 -14.24
CA TRP A 24 -12.52 -3.65 -15.41
C TRP A 24 -13.82 -4.04 -16.12
N ASP A 25 -14.94 -4.16 -15.40
CA ASP A 25 -16.27 -4.40 -15.99
C ASP A 25 -16.65 -3.25 -16.95
N SER A 26 -16.34 -2.01 -16.57
CA SER A 26 -16.53 -0.82 -17.42
C SER A 26 -15.66 -0.81 -18.68
N LEU A 27 -14.45 -1.40 -18.63
CA LEU A 27 -13.59 -1.53 -19.81
C LEU A 27 -14.13 -2.61 -20.77
N TYR A 28 -14.65 -3.70 -20.23
CA TYR A 28 -15.30 -4.77 -21.00
C TYR A 28 -16.55 -4.26 -21.73
N LEU A 29 -17.35 -3.43 -21.05
CA LEU A 29 -18.51 -2.74 -21.66
C LEU A 29 -18.13 -1.69 -22.73
N GLN A 30 -16.88 -1.22 -22.76
CA GLN A 30 -16.38 -0.32 -23.81
C GLN A 30 -15.85 -1.08 -25.04
N THR A 31 -15.34 -2.31 -24.88
CA THR A 31 -14.83 -3.09 -26.02
C THR A 31 -15.93 -3.55 -26.97
N ASP A 32 -17.16 -3.72 -26.49
CA ASP A 32 -18.32 -4.17 -27.29
C ASP A 32 -18.83 -3.13 -28.32
N LEU A 33 -18.31 -1.90 -28.32
CA LEU A 33 -18.70 -0.85 -29.26
C LEU A 33 -17.85 -0.80 -30.55
N VAL A 34 -16.82 -1.64 -30.69
CA VAL A 34 -15.89 -1.61 -31.84
C VAL A 34 -15.69 -3.00 -32.48
N ILE A 35 -16.80 -3.63 -32.89
CA ILE A 35 -16.76 -4.77 -33.83
C ILE A 35 -17.81 -4.55 -34.93
N SER A 36 -17.37 -3.98 -36.05
CA SER A 36 -18.00 -4.27 -37.36
C SER A 36 -17.34 -5.53 -37.93
N PRO A 37 -18.10 -6.46 -38.53
CA PRO A 37 -17.60 -7.78 -38.86
C PRO A 37 -16.77 -7.75 -40.15
N GLU A 38 -15.52 -8.22 -40.11
CA GLU A 38 -14.82 -8.91 -41.20
C GLU A 38 -13.37 -9.26 -40.80
N LYS A 39 -13.17 -10.49 -40.29
CA LYS A 39 -12.22 -11.50 -40.83
C LYS A 39 -12.09 -12.75 -39.94
N GLU A 40 -12.67 -13.83 -40.43
CA GLU A 40 -12.11 -15.19 -40.38
C GLU A 40 -10.62 -15.19 -40.81
N VAL A 41 -9.72 -16.09 -40.41
CA VAL A 41 -9.73 -17.39 -39.71
C VAL A 41 -8.26 -17.56 -39.16
N GLU A 42 -7.90 -18.28 -38.09
CA GLU A 42 -7.91 -19.74 -37.91
C GLU A 42 -7.43 -20.10 -36.47
N GLU A 43 -7.97 -21.19 -35.88
CA GLU A 43 -7.36 -22.15 -34.92
C GLU A 43 -6.27 -21.69 -33.91
N LYS A 44 -6.31 -21.98 -32.60
CA LYS A 44 -6.99 -22.99 -31.75
C LYS A 44 -6.82 -22.57 -30.26
N GLU A 45 -7.42 -23.14 -29.22
CA GLU A 45 -8.21 -24.38 -29.05
C GLU A 45 -9.36 -24.19 -28.02
N GLU A 46 -9.48 -25.05 -26.99
CA GLU A 46 -10.59 -25.15 -26.01
C GLU A 46 -10.23 -24.55 -24.62
N ILE A 47 -11.16 -24.15 -23.72
CA ILE A 47 -12.14 -25.00 -23.00
C ILE A 47 -13.50 -24.31 -22.79
N VAL A 48 -14.57 -25.10 -22.96
CA VAL A 48 -15.98 -24.76 -22.77
C VAL A 48 -16.44 -24.92 -21.31
N VAL A 49 -17.15 -23.92 -20.74
CA VAL A 49 -18.36 -24.15 -19.90
C VAL A 49 -19.37 -23.01 -20.11
N GLN A 50 -20.65 -23.38 -20.28
CA GLN A 50 -21.77 -22.47 -20.51
C GLN A 50 -22.27 -21.78 -19.23
N GLN A 51 -22.73 -20.52 -19.33
CA GLN A 51 -23.93 -20.11 -18.60
C GLN A 51 -24.90 -19.33 -19.50
N LYS A 52 -26.20 -19.52 -19.22
CA LYS A 52 -27.33 -19.29 -20.12
C LYS A 52 -28.06 -17.99 -19.73
N HIS A 53 -28.55 -17.28 -20.75
CA HIS A 53 -29.27 -16.01 -20.69
C HIS A 53 -30.23 -15.80 -19.51
N LEU A 54 -30.35 -14.56 -19.04
CA LEU A 54 -31.63 -13.84 -18.87
C LEU A 54 -31.39 -12.33 -19.04
N SER A 55 -32.39 -11.56 -19.52
CA SER A 55 -32.14 -10.24 -20.13
C SER A 55 -33.10 -9.12 -19.68
N ARG A 56 -32.59 -7.87 -19.71
CA ARG A 56 -33.30 -6.56 -19.84
C ARG A 56 -34.11 -6.04 -18.63
N PRO A 57 -34.45 -4.71 -18.57
CA PRO A 57 -34.07 -3.60 -19.45
C PRO A 57 -33.37 -2.39 -18.76
N ILE A 58 -32.94 -1.44 -19.59
CA ILE A 58 -32.35 -0.13 -19.26
C ILE A 58 -33.43 0.94 -19.07
N ASN A 59 -33.16 2.01 -18.33
CA ASN A 59 -33.54 3.35 -18.80
C ASN A 59 -32.54 4.44 -18.36
N GLN A 60 -32.29 5.39 -19.26
CA GLN A 60 -31.29 6.46 -19.16
C GLN A 60 -31.94 7.79 -18.76
N THR A 61 -31.13 8.76 -18.30
CA THR A 61 -31.15 10.15 -18.80
C THR A 61 -29.92 10.93 -18.34
N THR A 62 -29.11 11.38 -19.32
CA THR A 62 -28.49 12.74 -19.49
C THR A 62 -27.79 13.45 -18.32
N GLU A 63 -26.76 14.29 -18.48
CA GLU A 63 -25.87 14.73 -19.58
C GLU A 63 -24.76 15.57 -18.90
N GLY A 64 -23.59 15.76 -19.52
CA GLY A 64 -22.58 16.68 -18.98
C GLY A 64 -21.14 16.37 -19.37
N GLU A 65 -20.74 16.82 -20.55
CA GLU A 65 -19.36 16.76 -21.02
C GLU A 65 -18.42 17.65 -20.18
N ASN A 66 -17.15 17.26 -20.03
CA ASN A 66 -16.06 18.12 -20.49
C ASN A 66 -14.71 17.38 -20.62
N LYS A 67 -13.89 17.88 -21.55
CA LYS A 67 -12.61 17.30 -21.98
C LYS A 67 -11.45 17.98 -21.26
N HIS A 68 -10.36 17.26 -20.99
CA HIS A 68 -9.02 17.69 -21.44
C HIS A 68 -7.98 16.55 -21.37
N GLU A 69 -6.99 16.64 -22.25
CA GLU A 69 -5.96 15.62 -22.50
C GLU A 69 -4.72 15.73 -21.59
N ASN A 70 -3.92 14.65 -21.59
CA ASN A 70 -2.46 14.59 -21.44
C ASN A 70 -1.80 15.15 -20.15
N GLU A 71 -1.11 14.28 -19.40
CA GLU A 71 0.35 14.12 -19.53
C GLU A 71 0.89 12.95 -18.67
N ARG A 72 1.95 12.27 -19.15
CA ARG A 72 2.65 11.21 -18.41
C ARG A 72 3.45 11.78 -17.24
N LYS A 73 3.23 11.33 -16.00
CA LYS A 73 4.21 11.42 -14.90
C LYS A 73 4.22 10.13 -14.07
N GLU A 74 5.42 9.70 -13.68
CA GLU A 74 5.67 8.48 -12.90
C GLU A 74 5.07 8.53 -11.49
N SER A 75 5.00 7.36 -10.86
CA SER A 75 4.33 7.06 -9.60
C SER A 75 4.65 8.05 -8.47
N ARG A 76 3.66 8.90 -8.17
CA ARG A 76 3.66 9.78 -7.01
C ARG A 76 3.15 8.99 -5.80
N ALA A 77 4.02 8.69 -4.84
CA ALA A 77 3.55 8.26 -3.52
C ALA A 77 2.97 9.49 -2.81
N ASP A 78 1.66 9.48 -2.55
CA ASP A 78 0.99 10.62 -1.94
C ASP A 78 1.42 10.75 -0.47
N ASN A 79 2.03 11.90 -0.14
CA ASN A 79 2.43 12.24 1.22
C ASN A 79 1.19 12.56 2.08
N VAL A 80 0.47 11.52 2.51
CA VAL A 80 -0.67 11.68 3.42
C VAL A 80 -0.16 12.12 4.79
N VAL A 81 -0.81 13.13 5.37
CA VAL A 81 -0.32 13.81 6.56
C VAL A 81 -1.19 13.51 7.77
N ASN A 82 -0.55 13.30 8.92
CA ASN A 82 -1.24 12.98 10.16
C ASN A 82 -0.95 14.03 11.23
N LYS A 83 -1.94 14.31 12.08
CA LYS A 83 -1.87 15.33 13.14
C LYS A 83 -1.59 14.65 14.48
N THR A 84 -0.40 14.88 15.02
CA THR A 84 -0.08 14.52 16.42
C THR A 84 -0.88 15.38 17.40
N GLN A 85 -1.06 14.96 18.65
CA GLN A 85 -1.80 15.80 19.63
C GLN A 85 -1.04 17.11 19.96
N SER A 86 0.27 17.16 19.70
CA SER A 86 1.11 18.37 19.68
C SER A 86 0.81 19.33 18.50
N GLY A 87 -0.18 19.06 17.66
CA GLY A 87 -0.56 19.89 16.51
C GLY A 87 0.38 19.81 15.30
N LYS A 88 1.54 19.14 15.43
CA LYS A 88 2.48 18.94 14.32
C LYS A 88 1.92 17.96 13.30
N VAL A 89 1.88 18.46 12.08
CA VAL A 89 1.42 17.87 10.82
C VAL A 89 2.65 17.20 10.19
N VAL A 90 2.72 15.87 10.22
CA VAL A 90 3.92 15.10 9.82
C VAL A 90 3.56 14.06 8.74
N PRO A 91 4.25 14.02 7.59
CA PRO A 91 3.93 13.08 6.53
C PRO A 91 4.24 11.64 6.93
N ILE A 92 3.41 10.72 6.44
CA ILE A 92 3.45 9.30 6.74
C ILE A 92 3.63 8.51 5.45
N PHE A 93 4.41 7.43 5.54
CA PHE A 93 4.54 6.48 4.44
C PHE A 93 3.29 5.59 4.36
N THR A 94 2.52 5.78 3.29
CA THR A 94 1.44 4.89 2.86
C THR A 94 1.93 3.99 1.73
N ALA A 95 1.44 2.76 1.68
CA ALA A 95 1.78 1.78 0.64
C ALA A 95 0.53 1.37 -0.14
N SER A 96 0.69 1.07 -1.45
CA SER A 96 -0.30 0.25 -2.13
C SER A 96 -0.09 -1.22 -1.76
N ILE A 97 -1.19 -1.96 -1.77
CA ILE A 97 -1.26 -3.39 -1.46
C ILE A 97 -0.45 -4.23 -2.46
N THR A 98 -0.26 -3.71 -3.66
CA THR A 98 0.48 -4.33 -4.77
C THR A 98 2.00 -4.23 -4.64
N ASP A 99 2.50 -3.36 -3.76
CA ASP A 99 3.91 -2.94 -3.78
C ASP A 99 4.85 -3.93 -3.09
N PHE A 100 4.30 -4.88 -2.32
CA PHE A 100 5.06 -5.75 -1.41
C PHE A 100 4.57 -7.20 -1.47
N PRO A 101 5.48 -8.19 -1.36
CA PRO A 101 5.10 -9.60 -1.28
C PRO A 101 4.32 -9.90 0.00
N LEU A 102 3.38 -10.85 -0.10
CA LEU A 102 2.64 -11.38 1.04
C LEU A 102 3.54 -12.26 1.92
N SER A 103 3.26 -12.29 3.22
CA SER A 103 3.93 -13.15 4.21
C SER A 103 2.90 -14.07 4.87
N GLU A 104 3.06 -15.39 4.74
CA GLU A 104 2.11 -16.36 5.29
C GLU A 104 2.21 -16.44 6.83
N CYS A 105 1.21 -15.87 7.51
CA CYS A 105 1.17 -15.75 8.96
C CYS A 105 -0.04 -16.48 9.55
N PRO A 106 0.03 -17.79 9.84
CA PRO A 106 -1.12 -18.61 10.27
C PRO A 106 -1.68 -18.23 11.66
N TRP A 107 -1.05 -17.29 12.36
CA TRP A 107 -1.41 -16.82 13.70
C TRP A 107 -2.21 -15.51 13.71
N THR A 108 -2.54 -14.94 12.54
CA THR A 108 -3.41 -13.76 12.39
C THR A 108 -4.30 -13.86 11.16
N ASP A 109 -5.52 -13.31 11.24
CA ASP A 109 -6.42 -13.15 10.09
C ASP A 109 -6.08 -11.93 9.22
N LEU A 110 -5.17 -11.05 9.68
CA LEU A 110 -4.78 -9.85 8.94
C LEU A 110 -3.84 -10.20 7.78
N THR A 111 -3.96 -9.49 6.66
CA THR A 111 -3.03 -9.61 5.53
C THR A 111 -1.67 -9.02 5.91
N VAL A 112 -0.66 -9.88 6.03
CA VAL A 112 0.72 -9.49 6.32
C VAL A 112 1.54 -9.45 5.03
N TYR A 113 2.42 -8.45 4.94
CA TYR A 113 3.34 -8.20 3.85
C TYR A 113 4.78 -8.17 4.40
N GLU A 114 5.78 -8.33 3.52
CA GLU A 114 7.19 -8.23 3.89
C GLU A 114 7.89 -7.06 3.17
N ASN A 115 8.66 -6.27 3.93
CA ASN A 115 9.61 -5.29 3.39
C ASN A 115 10.95 -5.46 4.12
N ASN A 116 12.06 -5.57 3.39
CA ASN A 116 13.41 -5.77 3.94
C ASN A 116 13.49 -6.89 5.00
N LYS A 117 12.83 -8.04 4.79
CA LYS A 117 12.76 -9.14 5.78
C LYS A 117 12.18 -8.71 7.13
N THR A 118 11.16 -7.86 7.12
CA THR A 118 10.38 -7.45 8.28
C THR A 118 8.91 -7.45 7.92
N GLN A 119 8.09 -8.08 8.76
CA GLN A 119 6.66 -8.16 8.54
C GLN A 119 5.93 -6.85 8.90
N PHE A 120 4.93 -6.50 8.09
CA PHE A 120 4.07 -5.35 8.30
C PHE A 120 2.65 -5.57 7.79
N ILE A 121 1.74 -4.69 8.20
CA ILE A 121 0.35 -4.65 7.78
C ILE A 121 0.06 -3.25 7.23
N ILE A 122 -0.82 -3.17 6.24
CA ILE A 122 -1.34 -1.91 5.70
C ILE A 122 -2.64 -1.61 6.46
N ALA A 123 -2.64 -0.52 7.24
CA ALA A 123 -3.78 -0.13 8.09
C ALA A 123 -5.02 0.20 7.24
N GLN A 124 -6.17 -0.31 7.66
CA GLN A 124 -7.45 -0.03 7.01
C GLN A 124 -8.18 1.15 7.68
N LYS A 125 -9.25 1.63 7.04
CA LYS A 125 -10.09 2.69 7.60
C LYS A 125 -10.67 2.27 8.96
N GLY A 126 -10.32 3.03 10.01
CA GLY A 126 -10.74 2.77 11.38
C GLY A 126 -9.78 1.90 12.21
N ASP A 127 -8.68 1.42 11.62
CA ASP A 127 -7.66 0.72 12.39
C ASP A 127 -6.98 1.61 13.44
N SER A 128 -6.47 0.94 14.46
CA SER A 128 -5.68 1.54 15.53
C SER A 128 -4.51 0.62 15.88
N TYR A 129 -3.46 1.18 16.48
CA TYR A 129 -2.38 0.36 17.01
C TYR A 129 -2.90 -0.72 17.97
N LYS A 130 -3.99 -0.44 18.72
CA LYS A 130 -4.64 -1.38 19.63
C LYS A 130 -5.37 -2.53 18.92
N SER A 131 -6.11 -2.27 17.82
CA SER A 131 -6.80 -3.31 17.04
C SER A 131 -5.80 -4.23 16.37
N ILE A 132 -4.81 -3.66 15.68
CA ILE A 132 -3.75 -4.42 15.01
C ILE A 132 -2.94 -5.22 16.04
N ALA A 133 -2.47 -4.62 17.13
CA ALA A 133 -1.70 -5.30 18.18
C ALA A 133 -2.44 -6.54 18.74
N LYS A 134 -3.75 -6.42 19.01
CA LYS A 134 -4.57 -7.55 19.46
C LYS A 134 -4.61 -8.67 18.41
N ALA A 135 -4.83 -8.33 17.14
CA ALA A 135 -4.92 -9.30 16.05
C ALA A 135 -3.58 -9.99 15.72
N VAL A 136 -2.44 -9.35 16.02
CA VAL A 136 -1.09 -9.93 15.86
C VAL A 136 -0.49 -10.49 17.16
N GLN A 137 -1.28 -10.54 18.24
CA GLN A 137 -0.86 -11.08 19.55
C GLN A 137 0.40 -10.36 20.12
N ARG A 138 0.46 -9.03 19.99
CA ARG A 138 1.53 -8.16 20.53
C ARG A 138 0.93 -7.06 21.40
N SER A 139 1.79 -6.33 22.13
CA SER A 139 1.35 -5.15 22.86
C SER A 139 1.31 -3.91 21.95
N GLU A 140 0.39 -2.98 22.23
CA GLU A 140 0.31 -1.70 21.52
C GLU A 140 1.64 -0.91 21.61
N LYS A 141 2.30 -0.99 22.78
CA LYS A 141 3.60 -0.36 23.06
C LYS A 141 4.72 -0.91 22.16
N GLU A 142 4.69 -2.19 21.80
CA GLU A 142 5.64 -2.77 20.86
C GLU A 142 5.42 -2.24 19.45
N LEU A 143 4.18 -2.18 18.96
CA LEU A 143 3.89 -1.62 17.64
C LEU A 143 4.31 -0.14 17.55
N HIS A 144 4.03 0.68 18.57
CA HIS A 144 4.53 2.06 18.62
C HIS A 144 6.07 2.12 18.54
N LYS A 145 6.77 1.25 19.30
CA LYS A 145 8.24 1.13 19.29
C LYS A 145 8.79 0.69 17.92
N TYR A 146 8.15 -0.27 17.25
CA TYR A 146 8.60 -0.79 15.95
C TYR A 146 8.41 0.23 14.82
N ASN A 147 7.40 1.10 14.94
CA ASN A 147 7.04 2.10 13.93
C ASN A 147 7.63 3.51 14.22
N ASP A 148 8.55 3.60 15.20
CA ASP A 148 9.11 4.85 15.71
C ASP A 148 8.01 5.92 15.95
N ALA A 149 6.86 5.48 16.47
CA ALA A 149 5.62 6.25 16.53
C ALA A 149 5.33 6.77 17.96
N PRO A 150 4.81 7.99 18.11
CA PRO A 150 4.31 8.49 19.40
C PRO A 150 3.11 7.66 19.89
N THR A 151 3.04 7.38 21.19
CA THR A 151 1.95 6.58 21.80
C THR A 151 0.55 7.21 21.60
N ASP A 152 0.48 8.53 21.41
CA ASP A 152 -0.75 9.29 21.15
C ASP A 152 -1.16 9.32 19.66
N SER A 153 -0.34 8.76 18.77
CA SER A 153 -0.53 8.82 17.33
C SER A 153 -1.67 7.89 16.86
N ARG A 154 -2.41 8.38 15.87
CA ARG A 154 -3.50 7.64 15.21
C ARG A 154 -2.99 7.08 13.89
N LEU A 155 -3.58 5.97 13.45
CA LEU A 155 -3.34 5.45 12.11
C LEU A 155 -4.24 6.19 11.10
N ILE A 156 -3.75 6.29 9.87
CA ILE A 156 -4.54 6.61 8.68
C ILE A 156 -4.66 5.38 7.80
N GLU A 157 -5.66 5.37 6.94
CA GLU A 157 -5.83 4.36 5.91
C GLU A 157 -4.58 4.30 5.00
N ASN A 158 -4.24 3.10 4.56
CA ASN A 158 -3.05 2.75 3.78
C ASN A 158 -1.69 2.99 4.46
N GLN A 159 -1.63 3.41 5.73
CA GLN A 159 -0.37 3.53 6.48
C GLN A 159 0.26 2.15 6.71
N VAL A 160 1.58 2.06 6.45
CA VAL A 160 2.38 0.89 6.82
C VAL A 160 2.56 0.82 8.34
N VAL A 161 2.30 -0.34 8.92
CA VAL A 161 2.47 -0.67 10.35
C VAL A 161 3.31 -1.94 10.48
N TYR A 162 4.58 -1.80 10.84
CA TYR A 162 5.46 -2.94 11.17
C TYR A 162 4.99 -3.62 12.45
N ILE A 163 4.92 -4.94 12.41
CA ILE A 163 4.48 -5.81 13.52
C ILE A 163 5.66 -6.53 14.19
N GLU A 164 6.87 -6.25 13.68
CA GLU A 164 8.16 -6.71 14.18
C GLU A 164 9.18 -5.56 14.15
N HIS A 165 10.33 -5.77 14.80
CA HIS A 165 11.44 -4.83 14.73
C HIS A 165 11.96 -4.69 13.27
N LYS A 166 11.83 -3.49 12.68
CA LYS A 166 12.49 -3.10 11.42
C LYS A 166 13.97 -3.50 11.41
N ASN A 167 14.53 -3.74 10.23
CA ASN A 167 15.93 -4.14 10.12
C ASN A 167 16.90 -2.98 10.44
N LYS A 168 18.14 -3.30 10.81
CA LYS A 168 19.15 -2.26 11.11
C LYS A 168 19.74 -1.61 9.86
N LYS A 169 19.69 -2.28 8.71
CA LYS A 169 20.34 -1.86 7.47
C LYS A 169 19.48 -2.13 6.24
N ASN A 170 19.66 -1.31 5.22
CA ASN A 170 19.25 -1.56 3.84
C ASN A 170 20.38 -1.05 2.92
N ASN A 171 20.68 -1.77 1.84
CA ASN A 171 21.79 -1.44 0.93
C ASN A 171 21.33 -0.43 -0.12
N VAL A 172 20.79 0.71 0.33
CA VAL A 172 20.26 1.80 -0.49
C VAL A 172 20.72 3.14 0.10
N ILE A 173 21.06 4.09 -0.78
CA ILE A 173 21.09 5.51 -0.45
C ILE A 173 19.79 6.12 -0.96
N HIS A 174 19.10 6.84 -0.10
CA HIS A 174 17.89 7.56 -0.46
C HIS A 174 18.20 9.05 -0.64
N ILE A 175 17.69 9.66 -1.71
CA ILE A 175 17.77 11.11 -1.94
C ILE A 175 16.46 11.72 -1.44
N VAL A 176 16.55 12.63 -0.48
CA VAL A 176 15.39 13.25 0.17
C VAL A 176 14.58 14.07 -0.82
N SER A 177 13.26 13.89 -0.79
CA SER A 177 12.26 14.64 -1.56
C SER A 177 11.58 15.69 -0.69
N GLU A 178 10.79 16.58 -1.30
CA GLU A 178 10.07 17.61 -0.56
C GLU A 178 9.11 17.04 0.49
N GLY A 179 9.24 17.54 1.73
CA GLY A 179 8.44 17.12 2.88
C GLY A 179 8.84 15.80 3.53
N GLU A 180 9.68 14.95 2.92
CA GLU A 180 10.07 13.66 3.52
C GLU A 180 10.78 13.87 4.88
N THR A 181 10.51 12.98 5.84
CA THR A 181 11.14 12.99 7.16
C THR A 181 11.98 11.73 7.38
N LEU A 182 12.94 11.77 8.31
CA LEU A 182 13.72 10.58 8.67
C LEU A 182 12.84 9.39 9.12
N ARG A 183 11.69 9.65 9.77
CA ARG A 183 10.70 8.62 10.11
C ARG A 183 10.00 8.06 8.86
N TYR A 184 9.63 8.92 7.92
CA TYR A 184 9.05 8.49 6.63
C TYR A 184 10.02 7.56 5.88
N ILE A 185 11.29 7.95 5.79
CA ILE A 185 12.36 7.15 5.15
C ILE A 185 12.58 5.83 5.90
N ALA A 186 12.63 5.87 7.23
CA ALA A 186 12.71 4.67 8.08
C ALA A 186 11.55 3.69 7.80
N GLN A 187 10.35 4.20 7.55
CA GLN A 187 9.17 3.39 7.26
C GLN A 187 9.18 2.82 5.84
N LYS A 188 9.54 3.64 4.85
CA LYS A 188 9.65 3.29 3.42
C LYS A 188 10.59 2.11 3.16
N TYR A 189 11.75 2.09 3.83
CA TYR A 189 12.80 1.09 3.59
C TYR A 189 12.89 -0.02 4.65
N ALA A 190 11.94 -0.07 5.60
CA ALA A 190 11.96 -0.99 6.74
C ALA A 190 13.29 -0.96 7.51
N VAL A 191 13.77 0.26 7.82
CA VAL A 191 15.01 0.48 8.61
C VAL A 191 14.69 1.19 9.92
N GLN A 192 15.36 0.80 11.01
CA GLN A 192 15.20 1.45 12.32
C GLN A 192 15.68 2.92 12.26
N LEU A 193 14.84 3.87 12.71
CA LEU A 193 15.17 5.30 12.66
C LEU A 193 16.50 5.63 13.33
N HIS A 194 16.78 5.03 14.49
CA HIS A 194 18.04 5.25 15.21
C HIS A 194 19.28 4.73 14.47
N ALA A 195 19.14 3.72 13.59
CA ALA A 195 20.23 3.25 12.75
C ALA A 195 20.52 4.26 11.63
N ILE A 196 19.49 4.80 10.98
CA ILE A 196 19.62 5.88 10.00
C ILE A 196 20.30 7.11 10.63
N LEU A 197 19.88 7.50 11.84
CA LEU A 197 20.50 8.60 12.58
C LEU A 197 22.01 8.35 12.77
N ALA A 198 22.39 7.18 13.29
CA ALA A 198 23.79 6.81 13.50
C ALA A 198 24.62 6.78 12.20
N TYR A 199 24.06 6.28 11.09
CA TYR A 199 24.79 6.13 9.81
C TYR A 199 25.05 7.46 9.09
N ASN A 200 24.32 8.51 9.47
CA ASN A 200 24.42 9.84 8.86
C ASN A 200 24.92 10.90 9.85
N ASN A 201 25.33 10.50 11.06
CA ASN A 201 25.73 11.40 12.16
C ASN A 201 24.65 12.44 12.52
N LEU A 202 23.37 12.05 12.45
CA LEU A 202 22.22 12.90 12.72
C LEU A 202 21.64 12.64 14.12
N THR A 203 20.95 13.65 14.66
CA THR A 203 20.14 13.56 15.89
C THR A 203 18.65 13.61 15.55
N LYS A 204 17.76 13.41 16.54
CA LYS A 204 16.30 13.48 16.32
C LYS A 204 15.81 14.90 15.96
N GLU A 205 16.61 15.89 16.33
CA GLU A 205 16.39 17.32 16.12
C GLU A 205 17.00 17.81 14.78
N SER A 206 17.77 16.96 14.10
CA SER A 206 18.41 17.28 12.82
C SER A 206 17.38 17.44 11.71
N ILE A 207 17.49 18.53 10.96
CA ILE A 207 16.60 18.86 9.84
C ILE A 207 17.27 18.41 8.54
N ILE A 208 16.62 17.51 7.81
CA ILE A 208 17.00 17.11 6.46
C ILE A 208 16.33 18.02 5.42
N LYS A 209 16.95 18.15 4.25
CA LYS A 209 16.52 19.00 3.14
C LYS A 209 16.39 18.18 1.85
N PRO A 210 15.52 18.58 0.90
CA PRO A 210 15.46 17.95 -0.42
C PRO A 210 16.83 17.94 -1.10
N GLY A 211 17.21 16.81 -1.68
CA GLY A 211 18.54 16.56 -2.26
C GLY A 211 19.56 15.93 -1.30
N ASP A 212 19.32 15.90 0.01
CA ASP A 212 20.22 15.23 0.96
C ASP A 212 20.32 13.72 0.67
N LYS A 213 21.52 13.16 0.78
CA LYS A 213 21.78 11.71 0.62
C LYS A 213 21.75 11.02 1.99
N ILE A 214 20.69 10.25 2.26
CA ILE A 214 20.51 9.48 3.48
C ILE A 214 20.96 8.03 3.27
N LYS A 215 22.03 7.64 3.96
CA LYS A 215 22.57 6.28 3.99
C LYS A 215 21.72 5.37 4.88
N LEU A 216 21.36 4.20 4.37
CA LEU A 216 20.62 3.18 5.13
C LEU A 216 21.51 2.03 5.62
N THR A 217 22.83 2.13 5.45
CA THR A 217 23.85 1.23 5.98
C THR A 217 25.20 1.97 6.09
N MET A 218 26.06 1.60 7.05
CA MET A 218 27.42 2.17 7.17
C MET A 218 28.27 1.86 5.93
N ASN A 219 28.22 0.61 5.48
CA ASN A 219 29.14 0.06 4.47
C ASN A 219 28.48 0.05 3.08
N PHE A 220 27.87 1.18 2.68
CA PHE A 220 27.31 1.29 1.35
C PHE A 220 28.44 1.26 0.32
N LYS A 221 28.57 0.16 -0.41
CA LYS A 221 29.43 0.07 -1.57
C LYS A 221 28.63 0.55 -2.78
N GLU A 222 28.99 1.71 -3.31
CA GLU A 222 28.62 2.03 -4.68
C GLU A 222 29.13 0.90 -5.58
N LYS A 223 28.26 0.33 -6.41
CA LYS A 223 28.67 -0.62 -7.45
C LYS A 223 29.28 0.22 -8.57
N ASN A 224 30.61 0.24 -8.61
CA ASN A 224 31.39 0.68 -9.77
C ASN A 224 31.11 -0.22 -10.97
#